data_AF-A0A353YBZ7-F1
#
_entry.id   AF-A0A353YBZ7-F1
#
_cell.length_a   1.000
_cell.length_b   1.000
_cell.length_c   1.000
_cell.angle_alpha   90.00
_cell.angle_beta   90.00
_cell.angle_gamma   90.00
#
_symmetry.space_group_name_H-M   'P 1'
#
loop_
_entity.id
_entity.type
_entity.pdbx_description
1 polymer ?
#
loop_
_entity_poly.entity_id
_entity_poly.type
_entity_poly.pdbx_seq_one_letter_code
_entity_poly.pdbx_strand_id
1 'polypeptide(L)'
;MKNVTISLDANVARWARIKAAEQDKSLSRFLAELLEERMKHESDYDAARRRFKEGKPFAFREPGEKLPTRDEIYDRKIFRR
;
A
#
# COMPACT_ATOMS: atom_id res chain seq x y z
N MET A 1 19.06 6.98 -20.79
CA MET A 1 18.65 5.56 -20.78
C MET A 1 19.88 4.73 -20.46
N LYS A 2 19.81 3.82 -19.49
CA LYS A 2 20.90 2.86 -19.19
C LYS A 2 20.44 1.47 -19.62
N ASN A 3 21.26 0.74 -20.35
CA ASN A 3 20.95 -0.62 -20.76
C ASN A 3 21.35 -1.58 -19.65
N VAL A 4 20.42 -2.47 -19.27
CA VAL A 4 20.64 -3.48 -18.23
C VAL A 4 20.34 -4.85 -18.82
N THR A 5 21.26 -5.79 -18.63
CA THR A 5 21.04 -7.19 -18.97
C THR A 5 20.54 -7.92 -17.73
N ILE A 6 19.42 -8.62 -17.85
CA ILE A 6 18.82 -9.40 -16.76
C ILE A 6 18.73 -10.87 -17.16
N SER A 7 19.08 -11.76 -16.23
CA SER A 7 18.86 -13.19 -16.38
C SER A 7 17.51 -13.54 -15.78
N LEU A 8 16.64 -14.17 -16.58
CA LEU A 8 15.30 -14.58 -16.17
C LEU A 8 15.14 -16.07 -16.41
N ASP A 9 14.35 -16.73 -15.58
CA ASP A 9 13.85 -18.06 -15.89
C ASP A 9 13.10 -18.05 -17.23
N ALA A 10 13.21 -19.13 -17.99
CA ALA A 10 12.63 -19.23 -19.32
C ALA A 10 11.10 -19.03 -19.31
N ASN A 11 10.40 -19.53 -18.27
CA ASN A 11 8.96 -19.36 -18.15
C ASN A 11 8.59 -17.92 -17.82
N VAL A 12 9.36 -17.26 -16.95
CA VAL A 12 9.17 -15.84 -16.60
C VAL A 12 9.39 -14.96 -17.82
N ALA A 13 10.44 -15.20 -18.60
CA ALA A 13 10.71 -14.46 -19.82
C ALA A 13 9.60 -14.64 -20.88
N ARG A 14 9.03 -15.85 -20.99
CA ARG A 14 7.90 -16.11 -21.89
C ARG A 14 6.64 -15.37 -21.43
N TRP A 15 6.31 -15.48 -20.15
CA TRP A 15 5.16 -14.79 -19.56
C TRP A 15 5.25 -13.27 -19.74
N ALA A 16 6.42 -12.69 -19.45
CA ALA A 16 6.64 -11.25 -19.57
C ALA A 16 6.46 -10.75 -21.03
N ARG A 17 6.89 -11.53 -22.02
CA ARG A 17 6.66 -11.19 -23.44
C ARG A 17 5.18 -11.21 -23.81
N ILE A 18 4.45 -12.23 -23.37
CA ILE A 18 3.00 -12.32 -23.63
C ILE A 18 2.29 -11.13 -22.99
N LYS A 19 2.61 -10.80 -21.73
CA LYS A 19 2.00 -9.65 -21.04
C LYS A 19 2.36 -8.30 -21.65
N ALA A 20 3.58 -8.13 -22.13
CA ALA A 20 3.94 -6.93 -22.87
C ALA A 20 3.12 -6.80 -24.17
N ALA A 21 2.96 -7.91 -24.90
CA ALA A 21 2.19 -7.95 -26.15
C ALA A 21 0.69 -7.71 -25.93
N GLU A 22 0.09 -8.27 -24.87
CA GLU A 22 -1.31 -7.99 -24.48
C GLU A 22 -1.60 -6.51 -24.23
N GLN A 23 -0.57 -5.71 -23.92
CA GLN A 23 -0.66 -4.27 -23.68
C GLN A 23 -0.09 -3.41 -24.83
N ASP A 24 0.18 -4.01 -26.00
CA ASP A 24 0.80 -3.34 -27.15
C ASP A 24 2.13 -2.64 -26.83
N LYS A 25 2.91 -3.21 -25.90
CA LYS A 25 4.19 -2.67 -25.43
C LYS A 25 5.35 -3.58 -25.79
N SER A 26 6.52 -2.97 -25.96
CA SER A 26 7.78 -3.72 -25.99
C SER A 26 8.10 -4.27 -24.60
N LEU A 27 8.83 -5.39 -24.54
CA LEU A 27 9.24 -6.00 -23.27
C LEU A 27 10.02 -5.03 -22.39
N SER A 28 10.93 -4.24 -22.98
CA SER A 28 11.73 -3.27 -22.24
C SER A 28 10.87 -2.14 -21.66
N ARG A 29 9.87 -1.65 -22.40
CA ARG A 29 8.92 -0.63 -21.90
C ARG A 29 8.05 -1.21 -20.78
N PHE A 30 7.50 -2.41 -20.98
CA PHE A 30 6.69 -3.09 -19.98
C PHE A 30 7.45 -3.30 -18.66
N LEU A 31 8.70 -3.77 -18.72
CA LEU A 31 9.52 -3.97 -17.53
C LEU A 31 9.93 -2.64 -16.87
N ALA A 32 10.21 -1.59 -17.65
CA ALA A 32 10.51 -0.27 -17.11
C ALA A 32 9.33 0.29 -16.30
N GLU A 33 8.12 0.24 -16.86
CA GLU A 33 6.90 0.70 -16.18
C GLU A 33 6.62 -0.10 -14.91
N LEU A 34 6.77 -1.43 -14.95
CA LEU A 34 6.60 -2.29 -13.77
C LEU A 34 7.58 -1.92 -12.64
N LEU A 35 8.83 -1.60 -12.99
CA LEU A 35 9.84 -1.16 -12.01
C LEU A 35 9.52 0.24 -11.47
N GLU A 36 9.07 1.17 -12.31
CA GLU A 36 8.67 2.51 -11.88
C GLU A 36 7.47 2.46 -10.92
N GLU A 37 6.46 1.64 -11.21
CA GLU A 37 5.32 1.41 -10.32
C GLU A 37 5.80 0.86 -8.97
N ARG A 38 6.71 -0.14 -8.99
CA ARG A 38 7.25 -0.68 -7.74
C ARG A 38 8.01 0.38 -6.94
N MET A 39 8.86 1.16 -7.59
CA MET A 39 9.62 2.24 -6.94
C MET A 39 8.69 3.28 -6.31
N LYS A 40 7.62 3.67 -7.01
CA LYS A 40 6.61 4.59 -6.47
C LYS A 40 5.92 3.99 -5.24
N HIS A 41 5.47 2.74 -5.32
CA HIS A 41 4.83 2.07 -4.19
C HIS A 41 5.76 1.95 -2.97
N GLU A 42 7.03 1.62 -3.16
CA GLU A 42 8.01 1.56 -2.07
C GLU A 42 8.27 2.95 -1.47
N SER A 43 8.43 3.97 -2.31
CA SER A 43 8.62 5.36 -1.87
C SER A 43 7.40 5.90 -1.11
N ASP A 44 6.20 5.66 -1.62
CA ASP A 44 4.95 6.11 -1.00
C ASP A 44 4.70 5.38 0.32
N TYR A 45 4.98 4.08 0.38
CA TYR A 45 4.91 3.31 1.61
C TYR A 45 5.90 3.84 2.65
N ASP A 46 7.16 4.07 2.26
CA ASP A 46 8.17 4.59 3.18
C ASP A 46 7.84 6.02 3.64
N ALA A 47 7.29 6.85 2.76
CA ALA A 47 6.82 8.19 3.12
C ALA A 47 5.64 8.13 4.10
N ALA A 48 4.65 7.27 3.85
CA ALA A 48 3.52 7.06 4.76
C ALA A 48 3.98 6.51 6.12
N ARG A 49 4.92 5.56 6.12
CA ARG A 49 5.53 4.98 7.31
C ARG A 49 6.30 6.02 8.13
N ARG A 50 7.09 6.88 7.48
CA ARG A 50 7.78 8.00 8.15
C ARG A 50 6.78 8.96 8.77
N ARG A 51 5.78 9.42 8.02
CA ARG A 51 4.71 10.30 8.53
C ARG A 51 3.98 9.69 9.72
N PHE A 52 3.64 8.40 9.67
CA PHE A 52 3.00 7.70 10.79
C PHE A 52 3.88 7.67 12.04
N LYS A 53 5.18 7.43 11.89
CA LYS A 53 6.14 7.43 13.01
C LYS A 53 6.44 8.82 13.56
N GLU A 54 6.47 9.84 12.71
CA GLU A 54 6.67 11.24 13.09
C GLU A 54 5.43 11.84 13.76
N GLY A 55 4.25 11.31 13.44
CA GLY A 55 3.00 11.65 14.09
C GLY A 55 3.12 11.47 15.60
N LYS A 56 3.05 12.58 16.35
CA LYS A 56 2.90 12.50 17.80
C LYS A 56 1.62 11.70 18.10
N PRO A 57 1.64 10.79 19.09
CA PRO A 57 0.43 10.10 19.51
C PRO A 57 -0.63 11.17 19.84
N PHE A 58 -1.69 11.19 19.06
CA PHE A 58 -2.83 12.05 19.33
C PHE A 58 -3.54 11.46 20.56
N ALA A 59 -3.56 12.25 21.63
CA ALA A 59 -4.34 11.89 22.81
C ALA A 59 -5.82 12.05 22.44
N PHE A 60 -6.50 10.92 22.20
CA PHE A 60 -7.95 10.89 21.95
C PHE A 60 -8.80 11.31 23.16
N ARG A 61 -8.15 11.62 24.29
CA ARG A 61 -8.75 11.89 25.59
C ARG A 61 -7.83 12.77 26.42
N GLU A 62 -8.41 13.50 27.36
CA GLU A 62 -7.61 14.18 28.38
C GLU A 62 -7.01 13.16 29.37
N PRO A 63 -5.83 13.45 29.97
CA PRO A 63 -5.24 12.60 30.99
C PRO A 63 -6.21 12.39 32.17
N GLY A 64 -6.69 11.15 32.36
CA GLY A 64 -7.60 10.79 33.44
C GLY A 64 -9.09 10.68 33.04
N GLU A 65 -9.44 10.98 31.79
CA GLU A 65 -10.80 10.81 31.28
C GLU A 65 -11.14 9.31 31.13
N LYS A 66 -12.21 8.85 31.78
CA LYS A 66 -12.68 7.46 31.67
C LYS A 66 -13.21 7.19 30.27
N LEU A 67 -12.87 6.02 29.72
CA LEU A 67 -13.51 5.57 28.48
C LEU A 67 -15.00 5.37 28.74
N PRO A 68 -15.86 5.84 27.82
CA PRO A 68 -17.27 5.50 27.90
C PRO A 68 -17.41 3.98 27.85
N THR A 69 -18.25 3.47 28.73
CA THR A 69 -18.61 2.06 28.78
C THR A 69 -19.42 1.70 27.54
N ARG A 70 -19.43 0.40 27.20
CA ARG A 70 -20.23 -0.10 26.08
C ARG A 70 -21.70 0.36 26.18
N ASP A 71 -22.26 0.35 27.39
CA ASP A 71 -23.64 0.75 27.62
C ASP A 71 -23.83 2.26 27.40
N GLU A 72 -22.87 3.12 27.79
CA GLU A 72 -22.98 4.56 27.49
C GLU A 72 -22.96 4.88 25.98
N ILE A 73 -22.28 4.07 25.16
CA ILE A 73 -22.18 4.28 23.71
C ILE A 73 -23.36 3.63 22.96
N TYR A 74 -23.78 2.44 23.40
CA TYR A 74 -24.69 1.58 22.64
C TYR A 74 -26.03 1.35 23.33
N ASP A 75 -26.27 1.92 24.52
CA ASP A 75 -27.58 1.86 25.15
C ASP A 75 -28.60 2.58 24.28
N ARG A 76 -29.56 1.80 23.84
CA ARG A 76 -30.66 2.23 23.02
C ARG A 76 -31.90 2.00 23.85
N LYS A 77 -32.45 3.09 24.39
CA LYS A 77 -33.62 3.10 25.29
C LYS A 77 -34.80 2.28 24.76
N ILE A 78 -34.93 2.15 23.43
CA ILE A 78 -35.95 1.35 22.74
C ILE A 78 -35.81 -0.18 22.91
N PHE A 79 -34.68 -0.70 23.37
CA PHE A 79 -34.44 -2.12 23.60
C PHE A 79 -34.48 -2.51 25.09
N ARG A 80 -34.80 -1.57 25.99
CA ARG A 80 -35.05 -1.87 27.41
C ARG A 80 -36.49 -2.39 27.53
N ARG A 81 -36.64 -3.67 27.90
CA ARG A 81 -37.93 -4.34 28.09
C ARG A 81 -38.43 -4.16 29.52
#